data_AF-A0A353Q7T6-F1
#
_entry.id   AF-A0A353Q7T6-F1
#
_cell.length_a   1.000
_cell.length_b   1.000
_cell.length_c   1.000
_cell.angle_alpha   90.00
_cell.angle_beta   90.00
_cell.angle_gamma   90.00
#
_symmetry.space_group_name_H-M   'P 1'
#
loop_
_entity.id
_entity.type
_entity.pdbx_description
1 polymer ?
#
loop_
_entity_poly.entity_id
_entity_poly.type
_entity_poly.pdbx_seq_one_letter_code
_entity_poly.pdbx_strand_id
1 'polypeptide(L)'
;MEHQTILIAFIMTLIAGLSTGIGSLIALIAKHTNTNFLSFSLGLSAGVMIYVSFMEMLPTSLQTLTADFGEKTATLYTLLALFGGIALIALIDFLVPKSSNPHEMHAVEEMKSNNSRLKHTGIVTAITIAIHNFPEGIATFMSGLNSLEIAIPITVAIAIHNIPEGIAVSVPIYHSTGNRKKAFWLSFLSGLAEPVGALIAFLFLMPYWTPLLNGIVLSVVAGIMIFISLDELLPSAEKYGKHHLCIIGVVTGMIIMAFSLYLFI
;
A
#
# COMPACT_ATOMS: atom_id res chain seq x y z
N MET A 1 -19.56 -6.63 -18.83
CA MET A 1 -19.57 -5.77 -17.63
C MET A 1 -20.21 -4.45 -17.99
N GLU A 2 -20.89 -3.82 -17.04
CA GLU A 2 -21.50 -2.50 -17.25
C GLU A 2 -20.45 -1.39 -17.15
N HIS A 3 -20.60 -0.34 -17.95
CA HIS A 3 -19.71 0.84 -17.89
C HIS A 3 -19.71 1.50 -16.50
N GLN A 4 -20.82 1.39 -15.78
CA GLN A 4 -20.97 1.91 -14.42
C GLN A 4 -20.03 1.21 -13.42
N THR A 5 -19.89 -0.12 -13.48
CA THR A 5 -18.96 -0.89 -12.62
C THR A 5 -17.52 -0.45 -12.84
N ILE A 6 -17.11 -0.32 -14.11
CA ILE A 6 -15.75 0.11 -14.47
C ILE A 6 -15.46 1.53 -13.96
N LEU A 7 -16.41 2.46 -14.13
CA LEU A 7 -16.29 3.82 -13.63
C LEU A 7 -16.17 3.87 -12.11
N ILE A 8 -16.98 3.10 -11.39
CA ILE A 8 -16.95 2.98 -9.93
C ILE A 8 -15.58 2.47 -9.44
N ALA A 9 -15.04 1.43 -10.08
CA ALA A 9 -13.73 0.88 -9.75
C ALA A 9 -12.59 1.88 -9.97
N PHE A 10 -12.64 2.68 -11.04
CA PHE A 10 -11.70 3.78 -11.25
C PHE A 10 -11.85 4.90 -10.22
N ILE A 11 -13.08 5.26 -9.84
CA ILE A 11 -13.34 6.27 -8.80
C ILE A 11 -12.78 5.82 -7.44
N MET A 12 -13.01 4.56 -7.05
CA MET A 12 -12.47 4.00 -5.81
C MET A 12 -10.93 4.00 -5.80
N THR A 13 -10.30 3.57 -6.89
CA THR A 13 -8.84 3.59 -7.00
C THR A 13 -8.27 5.01 -7.01
N LEU A 14 -8.99 5.98 -7.57
CA LEU A 14 -8.61 7.39 -7.49
C LEU A 14 -8.74 7.95 -6.06
N ILE A 15 -9.80 7.58 -5.32
CA ILE A 15 -9.98 7.99 -3.91
C ILE A 15 -8.85 7.44 -3.04
N ALA A 16 -8.48 6.17 -3.24
CA ALA A 16 -7.34 5.54 -2.58
C ALA A 16 -6.04 6.33 -2.86
N GLY A 17 -5.64 6.50 -4.12
CA GLY A 17 -4.37 7.16 -4.48
C GLY A 17 -4.30 8.66 -4.16
N LEU A 18 -5.44 9.36 -4.13
CA LEU A 18 -5.49 10.74 -3.66
C LEU A 18 -5.22 10.88 -2.16
N SER A 19 -5.40 9.80 -1.38
CA SER A 19 -5.18 9.81 0.08
C SER A 19 -3.70 9.99 0.45
N THR A 20 -2.76 9.55 -0.40
CA THR A 20 -1.32 9.86 -0.26
C THR A 20 -1.07 11.36 -0.40
N GLY A 21 -1.79 12.03 -1.31
CA GLY A 21 -1.82 13.48 -1.42
C GLY A 21 -2.34 14.19 -0.17
N ILE A 22 -3.40 13.64 0.45
CA ILE A 22 -3.96 14.16 1.72
C ILE A 22 -2.95 14.02 2.86
N GLY A 23 -2.31 12.86 3.00
CA GLY A 23 -1.20 12.63 3.94
C GLY A 23 -0.09 13.66 3.79
N SER A 24 0.32 13.93 2.55
CA SER A 24 1.34 14.95 2.27
C SER A 24 0.92 16.36 2.66
N LEU A 25 -0.34 16.76 2.41
CA LEU A 25 -0.84 18.07 2.84
C LEU A 25 -0.84 18.20 4.37
N ILE A 26 -1.26 17.16 5.10
CA ILE A 26 -1.22 17.12 6.57
C ILE A 26 0.22 17.35 7.06
N ALA A 27 1.18 16.62 6.51
CA ALA A 27 2.60 16.75 6.84
C ALA A 27 3.17 18.16 6.61
N LEU A 28 2.82 18.79 5.49
CA LEU A 28 3.39 20.07 5.06
C LEU A 28 2.71 21.30 5.68
N ILE A 29 1.53 21.12 6.29
CA ILE A 29 0.84 22.13 7.10
C ILE A 29 1.26 22.02 8.57
N ALA A 30 1.55 20.81 9.07
CA ALA A 30 2.06 20.60 10.42
C ALA A 30 3.38 21.36 10.65
N LYS A 31 3.46 22.11 11.76
CA LYS A 31 4.68 22.87 12.12
C LYS A 31 5.83 21.96 12.57
N HIS A 32 5.50 20.80 13.14
CA HIS A 32 6.43 19.79 13.60
C HIS A 32 5.84 18.40 13.34
N THR A 33 6.62 17.51 12.73
CA THR A 33 6.27 16.10 12.60
C THR A 33 6.48 15.41 13.95
N ASN A 34 5.41 14.97 14.60
CA ASN A 34 5.51 14.19 15.83
C ASN A 34 5.91 12.74 15.48
N THR A 35 7.11 12.31 15.86
CA THR A 35 7.61 10.98 15.50
C THR A 35 6.83 9.86 16.18
N ASN A 36 6.23 10.11 17.35
CA ASN A 36 5.29 9.17 17.98
C ASN A 36 4.01 9.00 17.14
N PHE A 37 3.50 10.09 16.55
CA PHE A 37 2.35 10.01 15.64
C PHE A 37 2.72 9.21 14.39
N LEU A 38 3.89 9.47 13.78
CA LEU A 38 4.36 8.72 12.61
C LEU A 38 4.58 7.22 12.91
N SER A 39 5.14 6.90 14.08
CA SER A 39 5.30 5.53 14.59
C SER A 39 3.96 4.80 14.76
N PHE A 40 2.97 5.45 15.39
CA PHE A 40 1.62 4.90 15.51
C PHE A 40 0.93 4.74 14.14
N SER A 41 1.02 5.75 13.28
CA SER A 41 0.39 5.77 11.95
C SER A 41 0.96 4.71 11.01
N LEU A 42 2.28 4.51 10.98
CA LEU A 42 2.90 3.45 10.18
C LEU A 42 2.60 2.05 10.74
N GLY A 43 2.56 1.90 12.07
CA GLY A 43 2.11 0.67 12.71
C GLY A 43 0.65 0.35 12.34
N LEU A 44 -0.24 1.34 12.40
CA LEU A 44 -1.64 1.23 11.98
C LEU A 44 -1.75 0.81 10.51
N SER A 45 -0.97 1.42 9.62
CA SER A 45 -0.82 1.04 8.21
C SER A 45 -0.52 -0.46 8.05
N ALA A 46 0.54 -0.95 8.71
CA ALA A 46 0.92 -2.37 8.67
C ALA A 46 -0.18 -3.28 9.21
N GLY A 47 -0.85 -2.88 10.29
CA GLY A 47 -1.96 -3.63 10.87
C GLY A 47 -3.15 -3.77 9.93
N VAL A 48 -3.53 -2.70 9.23
CA VAL A 48 -4.60 -2.69 8.22
C VAL A 48 -4.24 -3.61 7.06
N MET A 49 -3.05 -3.44 6.47
CA MET A 49 -2.62 -4.18 5.27
C MET A 49 -2.44 -5.69 5.53
N ILE A 50 -1.84 -6.07 6.66
CA ILE A 50 -1.74 -7.48 7.09
C ILE A 50 -3.14 -8.07 7.28
N TYR A 51 -4.04 -7.35 7.97
CA TYR A 51 -5.38 -7.87 8.25
C TYR A 51 -6.20 -8.06 6.96
N VAL A 52 -6.24 -7.08 6.06
CA VAL A 52 -6.99 -7.20 4.80
C VAL A 52 -6.41 -8.30 3.90
N SER A 53 -5.10 -8.49 3.90
CA SER A 53 -4.45 -9.58 3.14
C SER A 53 -4.90 -10.96 3.62
N PHE A 54 -4.90 -11.21 4.94
CA PHE A 54 -5.26 -12.51 5.51
C PHE A 54 -6.77 -12.76 5.64
N MET A 55 -7.58 -11.73 5.88
CA MET A 55 -8.99 -11.87 6.23
C MET A 55 -9.95 -11.56 5.09
N GLU A 56 -9.48 -10.90 4.02
CA GLU A 56 -10.30 -10.57 2.85
C GLU A 56 -9.68 -11.13 1.56
N MET A 57 -8.47 -10.71 1.19
CA MET A 57 -7.90 -11.01 -0.13
C MET A 57 -7.59 -12.50 -0.34
N LEU A 58 -6.96 -13.16 0.64
CA LEU A 58 -6.65 -14.59 0.55
C LEU A 58 -7.90 -15.49 0.64
N PRO A 59 -8.88 -15.26 1.54
CA PRO A 59 -10.16 -15.97 1.53
C PRO A 59 -10.94 -15.80 0.22
N THR A 60 -11.07 -14.57 -0.29
CA THR A 60 -11.78 -14.27 -1.54
C THR A 60 -11.09 -14.92 -2.76
N SER A 61 -9.75 -14.96 -2.78
CA SER A 61 -8.99 -15.75 -3.76
C SER A 61 -9.29 -17.24 -3.67
N LEU A 62 -9.18 -17.83 -2.48
CA LEU A 62 -9.40 -19.26 -2.26
C LEU A 62 -10.82 -19.68 -2.63
N GLN A 63 -11.83 -18.88 -2.27
CA GLN A 63 -13.23 -19.11 -2.64
C GLN A 63 -13.42 -19.08 -4.16
N THR A 64 -12.87 -18.05 -4.82
CA THR A 64 -12.91 -17.91 -6.29
C THR A 64 -12.30 -19.13 -6.99
N LEU A 65 -11.12 -19.57 -6.55
CA LEU A 65 -10.40 -20.69 -7.17
C LEU A 65 -11.01 -22.05 -6.82
N THR A 66 -11.65 -22.20 -5.65
CA THR A 66 -12.28 -23.45 -5.22
C THR A 66 -13.49 -23.81 -6.08
N ALA A 67 -14.22 -22.82 -6.58
CA ALA A 67 -15.37 -23.01 -7.47
C ALA A 67 -14.98 -23.74 -8.78
N ASP A 68 -13.80 -23.44 -9.34
CA ASP A 68 -13.35 -23.97 -10.63
C ASP A 68 -12.42 -25.20 -10.50
N PHE A 69 -11.58 -25.26 -9.47
CA PHE A 69 -10.48 -26.24 -9.37
C PHE A 69 -10.57 -27.21 -8.18
N GLY A 70 -11.54 -26.99 -7.27
CA GLY A 70 -11.68 -27.72 -6.02
C GLY A 70 -10.63 -27.34 -4.96
N GLU A 71 -10.99 -27.56 -3.70
CA GLU A 71 -10.29 -27.04 -2.50
C GLU A 71 -8.78 -27.26 -2.50
N LYS A 72 -8.32 -28.49 -2.79
CA LYS A 72 -6.89 -28.84 -2.77
C LYS A 72 -6.07 -28.09 -3.84
N THR A 73 -6.60 -27.98 -5.05
CA THR A 73 -5.93 -27.32 -6.18
C THR A 73 -5.95 -25.80 -6.00
N ALA A 74 -7.11 -25.27 -5.58
CA ALA A 74 -7.28 -23.86 -5.24
C ALA A 74 -6.30 -23.42 -4.15
N THR A 75 -6.20 -24.18 -3.05
CA THR A 75 -5.22 -23.93 -1.97
C THR A 75 -3.78 -23.89 -2.50
N LEU A 76 -3.41 -24.83 -3.38
CA LEU A 76 -2.07 -24.84 -3.99
C LEU A 76 -1.83 -23.57 -4.84
N TYR A 77 -2.81 -23.15 -5.65
CA TYR A 77 -2.70 -21.94 -6.47
C TYR A 77 -2.63 -20.67 -5.61
N THR A 78 -3.48 -20.54 -4.59
CA THR A 78 -3.45 -19.44 -3.61
C THR A 78 -2.08 -19.35 -2.91
N LEU A 79 -1.52 -20.48 -2.47
CA LEU A 79 -0.20 -20.51 -1.82
C LEU A 79 0.94 -20.14 -2.78
N LEU A 80 0.96 -20.71 -3.99
CA LEU A 80 1.98 -20.40 -5.00
C LEU A 80 1.93 -18.93 -5.43
N ALA A 81 0.74 -18.36 -5.57
CA ALA A 81 0.55 -16.96 -5.89
C ALA A 81 0.94 -16.03 -4.72
N LEU A 82 0.59 -16.38 -3.49
CA LEU A 82 0.99 -15.66 -2.26
C LEU A 82 2.52 -15.57 -2.14
N PHE A 83 3.21 -16.70 -2.15
CA PHE A 83 4.67 -16.71 -2.05
C PHE A 83 5.36 -16.21 -3.33
N GLY A 84 4.71 -16.32 -4.49
CA GLY A 84 5.15 -15.68 -5.73
C GLY A 84 5.10 -14.15 -5.66
N GLY A 85 4.06 -13.57 -5.04
CA GLY A 85 3.96 -12.14 -4.77
C GLY A 85 5.05 -11.65 -3.81
N ILE A 86 5.26 -12.37 -2.71
CA ILE A 86 6.37 -12.11 -1.76
C ILE A 86 7.73 -12.15 -2.49
N ALA A 87 7.99 -13.19 -3.27
CA ALA A 87 9.25 -13.35 -4.00
C ALA A 87 9.44 -12.27 -5.08
N LEU A 88 8.36 -11.81 -5.72
CA LEU A 88 8.39 -10.74 -6.71
C LEU A 88 8.79 -9.41 -6.07
N ILE A 89 8.15 -8.99 -4.98
CA ILE A 89 8.49 -7.72 -4.33
C ILE A 89 9.86 -7.77 -3.65
N ALA A 90 10.23 -8.89 -3.03
CA ALA A 90 11.57 -9.08 -2.46
C ALA A 90 12.67 -9.05 -3.53
N LEU A 91 12.39 -9.54 -4.75
CA LEU A 91 13.31 -9.41 -5.89
C LEU A 91 13.40 -7.95 -6.37
N ILE A 92 12.27 -7.22 -6.43
CA ILE A 92 12.26 -5.80 -6.80
C ILE A 92 13.09 -5.00 -5.80
N ASP A 93 12.86 -5.16 -4.49
CA ASP A 93 13.61 -4.48 -3.44
C ASP A 93 15.11 -4.83 -3.51
N PHE A 94 15.47 -6.11 -3.63
CA PHE A 94 16.87 -6.52 -3.75
C PHE A 94 17.59 -5.91 -4.96
N LEU A 95 16.86 -5.59 -6.04
CA LEU A 95 17.38 -4.91 -7.22
C LEU A 95 17.46 -3.37 -7.05
N VAL A 96 16.77 -2.78 -6.05
CA VAL A 96 16.90 -1.36 -5.70
C VAL A 96 18.24 -1.14 -4.98
N PRO A 97 19.14 -0.24 -5.46
CA PRO A 97 20.45 -0.05 -4.86
C PRO A 97 20.38 0.42 -3.40
N LYS A 98 21.10 -0.23 -2.47
CA LYS A 98 21.05 0.07 -1.02
C LYS A 98 21.26 1.55 -0.64
N SER A 99 22.12 2.28 -1.34
CA SER A 99 22.31 3.74 -1.16
C SER A 99 21.07 4.59 -1.46
N SER A 100 20.05 3.95 -1.99
CA SER A 100 18.81 4.48 -2.55
C SER A 100 17.61 3.63 -2.12
N ASN A 101 17.77 2.70 -1.17
CA ASN A 101 16.67 1.87 -0.69
C ASN A 101 15.85 2.65 0.36
N PRO A 102 14.52 2.82 0.20
CA PRO A 102 13.70 3.55 1.18
C PRO A 102 13.67 2.85 2.55
N HIS A 103 13.83 1.53 2.60
CA HIS A 103 13.76 0.75 3.82
C HIS A 103 14.91 1.08 4.81
N GLU A 104 15.99 1.78 4.39
CA GLU A 104 17.05 2.27 5.29
C GLU A 104 16.78 3.67 5.94
N MET A 105 15.63 4.35 5.76
CA MET A 105 15.31 5.59 6.51
C MET A 105 15.90 6.88 5.89
N HIS A 106 16.48 7.84 6.62
CA HIS A 106 17.03 7.92 7.98
C HIS A 106 16.04 8.38 9.09
N ALA A 107 16.49 8.52 10.35
CA ALA A 107 15.73 9.30 11.35
C ALA A 107 15.79 10.81 11.03
N VAL A 108 14.71 11.57 11.31
CA VAL A 108 14.61 13.02 10.99
C VAL A 108 15.74 13.84 11.63
N GLU A 109 16.30 13.38 12.75
CA GLU A 109 17.40 14.02 13.46
C GLU A 109 18.76 13.81 12.75
N GLU A 110 18.98 12.64 12.15
CA GLU A 110 20.17 12.32 11.34
C GLU A 110 20.18 13.09 10.01
N MET A 111 19.00 13.44 9.48
CA MET A 111 18.84 14.21 8.23
C MET A 111 19.39 15.65 8.28
N LYS A 112 19.82 16.16 9.44
CA LYS A 112 20.40 17.52 9.55
C LYS A 112 21.79 17.68 8.92
N SER A 113 22.46 16.58 8.56
CA SER A 113 23.91 16.61 8.30
C SER A 113 24.36 16.68 6.83
N ASN A 114 23.55 16.33 5.81
CA ASN A 114 24.11 16.12 4.45
C ASN A 114 23.14 16.32 3.25
N ASN A 115 23.00 17.57 2.79
CA ASN A 115 22.01 18.00 1.78
C ASN A 115 22.02 17.26 0.42
N SER A 116 23.17 16.76 -0.06
CA SER A 116 23.26 16.18 -1.40
C SER A 116 22.70 14.75 -1.48
N ARG A 117 23.02 13.89 -0.50
CA ARG A 117 22.47 12.54 -0.39
C ARG A 117 20.96 12.56 -0.20
N LEU A 118 20.47 13.38 0.72
CA LEU A 118 19.05 13.41 1.11
C LEU A 118 18.11 13.77 -0.06
N LYS A 119 18.55 14.62 -0.99
CA LYS A 119 17.79 14.98 -2.19
C LYS A 119 17.67 13.83 -3.19
N HIS A 120 18.65 12.92 -3.22
CA HIS A 120 18.59 11.66 -3.98
C HIS A 120 17.65 10.69 -3.28
N THR A 121 17.86 10.44 -1.97
CA THR A 121 17.00 9.59 -1.14
C THR A 121 15.52 9.91 -1.32
N GLY A 122 15.09 11.17 -1.13
CA GLY A 122 13.67 11.52 -1.22
C GLY A 122 13.03 11.39 -2.61
N ILE A 123 13.80 11.50 -3.70
CA ILE A 123 13.27 11.20 -5.05
C ILE A 123 13.11 9.68 -5.21
N VAL A 124 14.08 8.90 -4.74
CA VAL A 124 14.03 7.44 -4.86
C VAL A 124 12.94 6.86 -3.96
N THR A 125 12.75 7.35 -2.73
CA THR A 125 11.61 7.01 -1.88
C THR A 125 10.28 7.18 -2.62
N ALA A 126 10.07 8.30 -3.32
CA ALA A 126 8.85 8.51 -4.10
C ALA A 126 8.72 7.56 -5.31
N ILE A 127 9.83 7.12 -5.92
CA ILE A 127 9.82 6.14 -7.02
C ILE A 127 9.49 4.74 -6.49
N THR A 128 10.12 4.30 -5.41
CA THR A 128 9.88 2.97 -4.84
C THR A 128 8.46 2.85 -4.29
N ILE A 129 7.96 3.90 -3.62
CA ILE A 129 6.57 3.94 -3.18
C ILE A 129 5.62 3.94 -4.38
N ALA A 130 5.89 4.68 -5.47
CA ALA A 130 5.11 4.53 -6.71
C ALA A 130 5.08 3.09 -7.28
N ILE A 131 6.11 2.26 -7.01
CA ILE A 131 6.12 0.84 -7.37
C ILE A 131 5.26 0.01 -6.39
N HIS A 132 5.09 0.43 -5.14
CA HIS A 132 4.24 -0.22 -4.12
C HIS A 132 2.75 0.09 -4.35
N ASN A 133 2.39 1.36 -4.58
CA ASN A 133 1.03 1.79 -4.87
C ASN A 133 0.48 1.19 -6.19
N PHE A 134 1.36 0.78 -7.13
CA PHE A 134 0.92 0.18 -8.40
C PHE A 134 0.14 -1.15 -8.23
N PRO A 135 0.65 -2.18 -7.51
CA PRO A 135 -0.13 -3.35 -7.07
C PRO A 135 -1.44 -3.01 -6.34
N GLU A 136 -1.45 -2.01 -5.46
CA GLU A 136 -2.64 -1.60 -4.70
C GLU A 136 -3.72 -1.03 -5.62
N GLY A 137 -3.31 -0.29 -6.65
CA GLY A 137 -4.19 0.20 -7.71
C GLY A 137 -4.82 -0.92 -8.52
N ILE A 138 -4.07 -1.99 -8.79
CA ILE A 138 -4.62 -3.19 -9.44
C ILE A 138 -5.64 -3.85 -8.50
N ALA A 139 -5.31 -4.08 -7.23
CA ALA A 139 -6.23 -4.72 -6.28
C ALA A 139 -7.52 -3.92 -6.04
N THR A 140 -7.43 -2.60 -5.88
CA THR A 140 -8.59 -1.70 -5.69
C THR A 140 -9.49 -1.67 -6.92
N PHE A 141 -8.90 -1.65 -8.12
CA PHE A 141 -9.65 -1.68 -9.35
C PHE A 141 -10.34 -3.04 -9.54
N MET A 142 -9.63 -4.15 -9.34
CA MET A 142 -10.16 -5.50 -9.50
C MET A 142 -11.24 -5.86 -8.46
N SER A 143 -11.10 -5.44 -7.19
CA SER A 143 -12.17 -5.61 -6.19
C SER A 143 -13.43 -4.86 -6.62
N GLY A 144 -13.27 -3.63 -7.13
CA GLY A 144 -14.35 -2.83 -7.71
C GLY A 144 -15.05 -3.42 -8.93
N LEU A 145 -14.45 -4.40 -9.60
CA LEU A 145 -15.11 -5.15 -10.69
C LEU A 145 -15.97 -6.33 -10.18
N ASN A 146 -15.68 -6.85 -8.99
CA ASN A 146 -16.36 -8.01 -8.41
C ASN A 146 -17.64 -7.59 -7.65
N SER A 147 -17.51 -6.80 -6.58
CA SER A 147 -18.66 -6.29 -5.82
C SER A 147 -18.28 -5.05 -5.00
N LEU A 148 -19.27 -4.18 -4.73
CA LEU A 148 -19.09 -3.05 -3.81
C LEU A 148 -18.83 -3.49 -2.36
N GLU A 149 -19.38 -4.65 -1.98
CA GLU A 149 -19.22 -5.29 -0.69
C GLU A 149 -17.75 -5.58 -0.36
N ILE A 150 -16.99 -6.08 -1.34
CA ILE A 150 -15.54 -6.34 -1.23
C ILE A 150 -14.75 -5.04 -1.47
N ALA A 151 -15.16 -4.23 -2.46
CA ALA A 151 -14.38 -3.10 -2.91
C ALA A 151 -14.34 -1.92 -1.92
N ILE A 152 -15.44 -1.62 -1.23
CA ILE A 152 -15.50 -0.51 -0.28
C ILE A 152 -14.53 -0.74 0.91
N PRO A 153 -14.55 -1.88 1.62
CA PRO A 153 -13.59 -2.14 2.69
C PRO A 153 -12.13 -2.08 2.22
N ILE A 154 -11.80 -2.67 1.06
CA ILE A 154 -10.44 -2.60 0.49
C ILE A 154 -10.04 -1.16 0.17
N THR A 155 -10.92 -0.38 -0.45
CA THR A 155 -10.67 1.04 -0.77
C THR A 155 -10.44 1.87 0.49
N VAL A 156 -11.23 1.62 1.55
CA VAL A 156 -11.06 2.29 2.85
C VAL A 156 -9.77 1.87 3.53
N ALA A 157 -9.39 0.59 3.47
CA ALA A 157 -8.13 0.07 3.99
C ALA A 157 -6.92 0.79 3.37
N ILE A 158 -6.87 0.84 2.04
CA ILE A 158 -5.78 1.45 1.27
C ILE A 158 -5.77 2.97 1.48
N ALA A 159 -6.92 3.64 1.47
CA ALA A 159 -7.00 5.07 1.79
C ALA A 159 -6.49 5.40 3.21
N ILE A 160 -6.76 4.55 4.20
CA ILE A 160 -6.25 4.70 5.57
C ILE A 160 -4.73 4.49 5.63
N HIS A 161 -4.16 3.57 4.84
CA HIS A 161 -2.72 3.31 4.75
C HIS A 161 -1.96 4.42 4.01
N ASN A 162 -2.54 4.95 2.95
CA ASN A 162 -1.95 5.99 2.10
C ASN A 162 -1.72 7.32 2.83
N ILE A 163 -2.51 7.63 3.86
CA ILE A 163 -2.32 8.87 4.66
C ILE A 163 -0.98 8.84 5.44
N PRO A 164 -0.67 7.81 6.27
CA PRO A 164 0.66 7.57 6.83
C PRO A 164 1.79 7.61 5.80
N GLU A 165 1.61 6.94 4.67
CA GLU A 165 2.60 6.88 3.59
C GLU A 165 2.91 8.26 3.02
N GLY A 166 1.90 9.06 2.68
CA GLY A 166 2.09 10.42 2.15
C GLY A 166 2.83 11.35 3.11
N ILE A 167 2.70 11.12 4.43
CA ILE A 167 3.51 11.80 5.45
C ILE A 167 4.96 11.29 5.38
N ALA A 168 5.17 9.98 5.34
CA ALA A 168 6.50 9.36 5.27
C ALA A 168 7.28 9.76 4.00
N VAL A 169 6.63 9.92 2.84
CA VAL A 169 7.27 10.38 1.60
C VAL A 169 7.66 11.85 1.68
N SER A 170 6.72 12.71 2.11
CA SER A 170 6.88 14.16 1.93
C SER A 170 7.73 14.83 3.00
N VAL A 171 7.79 14.29 4.23
CA VAL A 171 8.62 14.85 5.32
C VAL A 171 10.13 14.84 4.97
N PRO A 172 10.75 13.70 4.56
CA PRO A 172 12.15 13.66 4.13
C PRO A 172 12.44 14.58 2.93
N ILE A 173 11.53 14.65 1.95
CA ILE A 173 11.69 15.52 0.77
C ILE A 173 11.66 16.99 1.19
N TYR A 174 10.78 17.38 2.11
CA TYR A 174 10.73 18.75 2.61
C TYR A 174 11.99 19.12 3.40
N HIS A 175 12.43 18.27 4.34
CA HIS A 175 13.64 18.53 5.13
C HIS A 175 14.92 18.57 4.28
N SER A 176 14.99 17.80 3.20
CA SER A 176 16.15 17.74 2.30
C SER A 176 16.18 18.83 1.21
N THR A 177 15.04 19.43 0.86
CA THR A 177 14.95 20.39 -0.25
C THR A 177 14.47 21.78 0.15
N GLY A 178 13.93 21.95 1.37
CA GLY A 178 13.26 23.17 1.83
C GLY A 178 11.98 23.52 1.08
N ASN A 179 11.56 22.73 0.09
CA ASN A 179 10.52 23.10 -0.86
C ASN A 179 9.24 22.27 -0.66
N ARG A 180 8.25 22.86 0.03
CA ARG A 180 6.95 22.22 0.28
C ARG A 180 6.22 21.81 -1.00
N LYS A 181 6.28 22.62 -2.06
CA LYS A 181 5.63 22.27 -3.34
C LYS A 181 6.26 21.03 -3.97
N LYS A 182 7.59 20.90 -3.90
CA LYS A 182 8.29 19.71 -4.40
C LYS A 182 7.96 18.46 -3.56
N ALA A 183 7.93 18.60 -2.25
CA ALA A 183 7.55 17.52 -1.33
C ALA A 183 6.12 17.02 -1.59
N PHE A 184 5.17 17.95 -1.75
CA PHE A 184 3.80 17.64 -2.11
C PHE A 184 3.72 16.92 -3.45
N TRP A 185 4.28 17.49 -4.52
CA TRP A 185 4.15 16.90 -5.85
C TRP A 185 4.80 15.53 -5.98
N LEU A 186 5.93 15.26 -5.35
CA LEU A 186 6.54 13.93 -5.41
C LEU A 186 5.71 12.87 -4.66
N SER A 187 5.12 13.21 -3.51
CA SER A 187 4.23 12.30 -2.76
C SER A 187 2.85 12.16 -3.40
N PHE A 188 2.33 13.21 -4.02
CA PHE A 188 1.09 13.16 -4.78
C PHE A 188 1.24 12.30 -6.05
N LEU A 189 2.38 12.42 -6.74
CA LEU A 189 2.67 11.62 -7.92
C LEU A 189 2.92 10.14 -7.60
N SER A 190 3.39 9.78 -6.40
CA SER A 190 3.49 8.36 -5.99
C SER A 190 2.11 7.75 -5.78
N GLY A 191 1.19 8.44 -5.09
CA GLY A 191 -0.21 7.99 -4.95
C GLY A 191 -0.97 7.90 -6.29
N LEU A 192 -0.61 8.71 -7.29
CA LEU A 192 -1.16 8.54 -8.65
C LEU A 192 -0.70 7.26 -9.37
N ALA A 193 0.23 6.47 -8.80
CA ALA A 193 0.54 5.15 -9.34
C ALA A 193 -0.63 4.16 -9.19
N GLU A 194 -1.54 4.34 -8.23
CA GLU A 194 -2.76 3.51 -8.08
C GLU A 194 -3.70 3.61 -9.30
N PRO A 195 -4.21 4.80 -9.69
CA PRO A 195 -5.05 4.90 -10.89
C PRO A 195 -4.30 4.55 -12.18
N VAL A 196 -2.96 4.62 -12.20
CA VAL A 196 -2.15 4.06 -13.30
C VAL A 196 -2.16 2.53 -13.27
N GLY A 197 -2.05 1.89 -12.10
CA GLY A 197 -2.23 0.45 -11.91
C GLY A 197 -3.60 -0.04 -12.39
N ALA A 198 -4.67 0.66 -11.98
CA ALA A 198 -6.02 0.43 -12.49
C ALA A 198 -6.10 0.51 -14.02
N LEU A 199 -5.50 1.55 -14.62
CA LEU A 199 -5.52 1.74 -16.07
C LEU A 199 -4.75 0.63 -16.81
N ILE A 200 -3.59 0.22 -16.30
CA ILE A 200 -2.84 -0.90 -16.88
C ILE A 200 -3.62 -2.21 -16.73
N ALA A 201 -4.25 -2.48 -15.59
CA ALA A 201 -5.12 -3.64 -15.43
C ALA A 201 -6.34 -3.59 -16.39
N PHE A 202 -6.95 -2.42 -16.59
CA PHE A 202 -8.05 -2.25 -17.53
C PHE A 202 -7.65 -2.46 -19.00
N LEU A 203 -6.43 -2.06 -19.39
CA LEU A 203 -5.97 -2.20 -20.76
C LEU A 203 -5.40 -3.60 -21.06
N PHE A 204 -4.74 -4.24 -20.08
CA PHE A 204 -3.94 -5.44 -20.31
C PHE A 204 -4.42 -6.70 -19.58
N LEU A 205 -5.07 -6.60 -18.41
CA LEU A 205 -5.60 -7.77 -17.67
C LEU A 205 -7.06 -8.08 -18.02
N MET A 206 -7.90 -7.05 -18.13
CA MET A 206 -9.33 -7.16 -18.45
C MET A 206 -9.66 -7.98 -19.71
N PRO A 207 -8.92 -7.90 -20.84
CA PRO A 207 -9.16 -8.75 -22.01
C PRO A 207 -8.99 -10.26 -21.75
N TYR A 208 -8.30 -10.64 -20.68
CA TYR A 208 -8.02 -12.02 -20.27
C TYR A 208 -8.66 -12.36 -18.90
N TRP A 209 -9.64 -11.58 -18.46
CA TRP A 209 -10.22 -11.71 -17.13
C TRP A 209 -10.95 -13.04 -16.94
N THR A 210 -10.56 -13.78 -15.91
CA THR A 210 -11.08 -15.10 -15.54
C THR A 210 -11.06 -15.25 -14.01
N PRO A 211 -11.85 -16.16 -13.42
CA PRO A 211 -11.78 -16.45 -11.98
C PRO A 211 -10.38 -16.89 -11.54
N LEU A 212 -9.68 -17.66 -12.38
CA LEU A 212 -8.27 -18.00 -12.20
C LEU A 212 -7.39 -16.75 -12.07
N LEU A 213 -7.48 -15.82 -13.04
CA LEU A 213 -6.67 -14.59 -13.00
C LEU A 213 -7.02 -13.71 -11.79
N ASN A 214 -8.30 -13.61 -11.42
CA ASN A 214 -8.75 -12.89 -10.22
C ASN A 214 -8.12 -13.44 -8.93
N GLY A 215 -8.23 -14.75 -8.69
CA GLY A 215 -7.67 -15.39 -7.50
C GLY A 215 -6.15 -15.27 -7.44
N ILE A 216 -5.45 -15.49 -8.56
CA ILE A 216 -4.00 -15.34 -8.63
C ILE A 216 -3.57 -13.89 -8.35
N VAL A 217 -4.24 -12.88 -8.92
CA VAL A 217 -3.93 -11.46 -8.68
C VAL A 217 -4.16 -11.08 -7.21
N LEU A 218 -5.30 -11.48 -6.62
CA LEU A 218 -5.60 -11.21 -5.21
C LEU A 218 -4.54 -11.83 -4.27
N SER A 219 -4.14 -13.08 -4.53
CA SER A 219 -3.09 -13.75 -3.75
C SER A 219 -1.71 -13.11 -3.93
N VAL A 220 -1.34 -12.72 -5.16
CA VAL A 220 -0.08 -12.02 -5.42
C VAL A 220 -0.03 -10.68 -4.68
N VAL A 221 -1.08 -9.86 -4.77
CA VAL A 221 -1.09 -8.55 -4.09
C VAL A 221 -1.13 -8.70 -2.56
N ALA A 222 -1.88 -9.66 -2.03
CA ALA A 222 -1.84 -9.99 -0.59
C ALA A 222 -0.41 -10.35 -0.12
N GLY A 223 0.35 -11.11 -0.93
CA GLY A 223 1.75 -11.42 -0.65
C GLY A 223 2.66 -10.19 -0.65
N ILE A 224 2.45 -9.30 -1.62
CA ILE A 224 3.19 -8.03 -1.71
C ILE A 224 2.90 -7.16 -0.48
N MET A 225 1.63 -6.97 -0.12
CA MET A 225 1.19 -6.18 1.03
C MET A 225 1.70 -6.73 2.36
N ILE A 226 1.69 -8.07 2.55
CA ILE A 226 2.26 -8.71 3.74
C ILE A 226 3.77 -8.46 3.82
N PHE A 227 4.51 -8.60 2.72
CA PHE A 227 5.96 -8.36 2.72
C PHE A 227 6.30 -6.90 3.04
N ILE A 228 5.68 -5.93 2.34
CA ILE A 228 5.90 -4.49 2.59
C ILE A 228 5.55 -4.12 4.03
N SER A 229 4.48 -4.71 4.59
CA SER A 229 4.11 -4.46 5.98
C SER A 229 5.16 -4.92 7.00
N LEU A 230 5.88 -6.00 6.69
CA LEU A 230 6.89 -6.60 7.57
C LEU A 230 8.29 -6.03 7.37
N ASP A 231 8.67 -5.69 6.13
CA ASP A 231 10.02 -5.24 5.77
C ASP A 231 10.15 -3.70 5.78
N GLU A 232 9.10 -2.97 5.40
CA GLU A 232 9.12 -1.50 5.34
C GLU A 232 8.35 -0.84 6.50
N LEU A 233 7.05 -1.13 6.63
CA LEU A 233 6.15 -0.35 7.50
C LEU A 233 6.46 -0.58 8.98
N LEU A 234 6.57 -1.84 9.41
CA LEU A 234 6.83 -2.18 10.81
C LEU A 234 8.23 -1.71 11.27
N PRO A 235 9.34 -1.95 10.54
CA PRO A 235 10.65 -1.44 10.95
C PRO A 235 10.73 0.09 10.92
N SER A 236 10.06 0.75 9.97
CA SER A 236 9.95 2.21 9.94
C SER A 236 9.18 2.75 11.15
N ALA A 237 8.06 2.13 11.50
CA ALA A 237 7.26 2.49 12.67
C ALA A 237 8.07 2.37 13.97
N GLU A 238 8.91 1.34 14.11
CA GLU A 238 9.84 1.21 15.22
C GLU A 238 10.94 2.28 15.21
N LYS A 239 11.53 2.58 14.04
CA LYS A 239 12.60 3.59 13.91
C LYS A 239 12.15 5.02 14.27
N TYR A 240 10.86 5.34 14.10
CA TYR A 240 10.32 6.65 14.48
C TYR A 240 9.87 6.79 15.95
N GLY A 241 9.67 5.70 16.68
CA GLY A 241 9.03 5.79 18.00
C GLY A 241 9.36 4.65 18.96
N LYS A 242 8.48 4.44 19.93
CA LYS A 242 8.64 3.34 20.89
C LYS A 242 8.01 2.09 20.29
N HIS A 243 8.69 0.95 20.38
CA HIS A 243 8.18 -0.37 19.97
C HIS A 243 6.72 -0.60 20.41
N HIS A 244 6.38 -0.37 21.69
CA HIS A 244 4.99 -0.52 22.16
C HIS A 244 3.97 0.39 21.44
N LEU A 245 4.35 1.60 21.02
CA LEU A 245 3.45 2.51 20.31
C LEU A 245 3.21 2.05 18.86
N CYS A 246 4.26 1.53 18.21
CA CYS A 246 4.16 0.85 16.92
C CYS A 246 3.19 -0.35 17.01
N ILE A 247 3.37 -1.24 18.00
CA ILE A 247 2.49 -2.40 18.20
C ILE A 247 1.05 -1.99 18.54
N ILE A 248 0.84 -0.94 19.34
CA ILE A 248 -0.50 -0.37 19.58
C ILE A 248 -1.11 0.12 18.26
N GLY A 249 -0.32 0.74 17.37
CA GLY A 249 -0.70 1.08 16.01
C GLY A 249 -1.19 -0.15 15.24
N VAL A 250 -0.35 -1.19 15.14
CA VAL A 250 -0.67 -2.45 14.43
C VAL A 250 -1.99 -3.05 14.93
N VAL A 251 -2.13 -3.26 16.24
CA VAL A 251 -3.35 -3.82 16.83
C VAL A 251 -4.56 -2.93 16.56
N THR A 252 -4.42 -1.60 16.62
CA THR A 252 -5.50 -0.66 16.29
C THR A 252 -5.89 -0.74 14.81
N GLY A 253 -4.93 -0.86 13.89
CA GLY A 253 -5.17 -1.03 12.46
C GLY A 253 -5.92 -2.33 12.16
N MET A 254 -5.48 -3.44 12.76
CA MET A 254 -6.18 -4.74 12.67
C MET A 254 -7.61 -4.66 13.20
N ILE A 255 -7.84 -3.97 14.32
CA ILE A 255 -9.19 -3.76 14.90
C ILE A 255 -10.07 -2.91 13.98
N ILE A 256 -9.54 -1.80 13.44
CA ILE A 256 -10.27 -0.95 12.48
C ILE A 256 -10.68 -1.78 11.24
N MET A 257 -9.77 -2.59 10.70
CA MET A 257 -10.07 -3.42 9.55
C MET A 257 -11.06 -4.54 9.88
N ALA A 258 -10.96 -5.18 11.05
CA ALA A 258 -11.91 -6.18 11.53
C ALA A 258 -13.34 -5.61 11.63
N PHE A 259 -13.49 -4.42 12.23
CA PHE A 259 -14.77 -3.73 12.30
C PHE A 259 -15.26 -3.27 10.92
N SER A 260 -14.36 -2.83 10.04
CA SER A 260 -14.73 -2.46 8.67
C SER A 260 -15.30 -3.67 7.92
N LEU A 261 -14.60 -4.81 7.88
CA LEU A 261 -15.12 -6.02 7.22
C LEU A 261 -16.46 -6.45 7.83
N TYR A 262 -16.58 -6.46 9.16
CA TYR A 262 -17.84 -6.81 9.84
C TYR A 262 -19.03 -5.90 9.48
N LEU A 263 -18.81 -4.63 9.14
CA LEU A 263 -19.88 -3.70 8.74
C LEU A 263 -20.36 -3.89 7.30
N PHE A 264 -19.68 -4.71 6.49
CA PHE A 264 -20.03 -4.98 5.10
C PHE A 264 -20.45 -6.45 4.85
N ILE A 265 -20.67 -7.24 5.91
CA ILE A 265 -21.28 -8.59 5.88
C ILE A 265 -22.77 -8.51 6.28
#